data_AF-A0A1Z5IS31-F1
#
_entry.id   AF-A0A1Z5IS31-F1
#
_cell.length_a   1.000
_cell.length_b   1.000
_cell.length_c   1.000
_cell.angle_alpha   90.00
_cell.angle_beta   90.00
_cell.angle_gamma   90.00
#
_symmetry.space_group_name_H-M   'P 1'
#
loop_
_entity.id
_entity.type
_entity.pdbx_description
1 polymer ?
#
loop_
_entity_poly.entity_id
_entity_poly.type
_entity_poly.pdbx_seq_one_letter_code
_entity_poly.pdbx_strand_id
1 'polypeptide(L)' 'MKNERIKYLRERVANCMKRLNSTPATEKGVLSYWFERLDDAKLNLLKYGKLALVADEVQGVTSNG' A
#
# COMPACT_ATOMS: atom_id res chain seq x y z
N MET A 1 -0.05 15.71 3.53
CA MET A 1 -0.94 15.07 2.53
C MET A 1 -0.33 13.88 1.78
N LYS A 2 0.68 14.01 0.90
CA LYS A 2 1.23 12.85 0.14
C LYS A 2 1.84 11.76 1.04
N ASN A 3 2.66 12.16 2.02
CA ASN A 3 3.29 11.21 2.97
C ASN A 3 2.28 10.50 3.89
N GLU A 4 1.20 11.17 4.27
CA GLU A 4 0.12 10.57 5.08
C GLU A 4 -0.64 9.50 4.28
N ARG A 5 -0.88 9.74 2.99
CA ARG A 5 -1.52 8.75 2.11
C ARG A 5 -0.66 7.51 1.92
N ILE A 6 0.66 7.66 1.76
CA ILE A 6 1.58 6.51 1.66
C ILE A 6 1.64 5.76 2.98
N LYS A 7 1.72 6.47 4.12
CA LYS A 7 1.69 5.87 5.46
C LYS A 7 0.42 5.04 5.65
N TYR A 8 -0.74 5.60 5.34
CA TYR A 8 -2.02 4.89 5.40
C TYR A 8 -2.05 3.63 4.53
N LEU A 9 -1.51 3.70 3.31
CA LEU A 9 -1.45 2.53 2.41
C LEU A 9 -0.52 1.43 2.94
N ARG A 10 0.61 1.79 3.56
CA ARG A 10 1.51 0.84 4.23
C ARG A 10 0.82 0.17 5.43
N GLU A 11 0.10 0.95 6.24
CA GLU A 11 -0.68 0.42 7.38
C GLU A 11 -1.77 -0.54 6.92
N ARG A 12 -2.46 -0.24 5.80
CA ARG A 12 -3.45 -1.15 5.21
C ARG A 12 -2.83 -2.48 4.77
N VAL A 13 -1.68 -2.45 4.10
CA VAL A 13 -0.95 -3.66 3.70
C VAL A 13 -0.57 -4.50 4.93
N ALA A 14 -0.04 -3.86 5.98
CA ALA A 14 0.31 -4.55 7.22
C ALA A 14 -0.92 -5.17 7.91
N ASN A 15 -2.07 -4.49 7.92
CA ASN A 15 -3.31 -5.00 8.49
C ASN A 15 -3.81 -6.24 7.71
N CYS A 16 -3.82 -6.19 6.38
CA CYS A 16 -4.25 -7.33 5.56
C CYS A 16 -3.35 -8.57 5.81
N MET A 17 -2.03 -8.39 5.87
CA MET A 17 -1.10 -9.48 6.23
C MET A 17 -1.36 -10.04 7.63
N LYS A 18 -1.60 -9.18 8.62
CA LYS A 18 -1.96 -9.61 9.98
C LYS A 18 -3.23 -10.47 9.98
N ARG A 19 -4.26 -10.05 9.23
CA ARG A 19 -5.53 -10.78 9.11
C ARG A 19 -5.34 -12.13 8.43
N LEU A 20 -4.56 -12.20 7.35
CA LEU A 20 -4.24 -13.46 6.68
C LEU A 20 -3.52 -14.43 7.63
N ASN A 21 -2.51 -13.95 8.35
CA ASN A 21 -1.75 -14.79 9.30
C ASN A 21 -2.60 -15.29 10.48
N SER A 22 -3.64 -14.54 10.88
CA SER A 22 -4.56 -14.94 11.95
C SER A 22 -5.77 -15.74 11.47
N THR A 23 -6.00 -15.84 10.16
CA THR A 23 -7.18 -16.53 9.61
C THR A 23 -6.86 -18.01 9.42
N PRO A 24 -7.64 -18.94 9.98
CA PRO A 24 -7.44 -20.37 9.77
C PRO A 24 -7.49 -20.76 8.29
N ALA A 25 -6.66 -21.72 7.87
CA ALA A 25 -6.64 -22.23 6.50
C ALA A 25 -7.98 -22.81 6.02
N THR A 26 -8.85 -23.21 6.96
CA THR A 26 -10.20 -23.72 6.70
C THR A 26 -11.18 -22.62 6.28
N GLU A 27 -10.94 -21.37 6.65
CA GLU A 27 -11.80 -20.22 6.37
C GLU A 27 -11.52 -19.63 4.98
N LYS A 28 -11.66 -20.47 3.94
CA LYS A 28 -11.27 -20.14 2.55
C LYS A 28 -11.91 -18.85 2.02
N GLY A 29 -13.18 -18.58 2.36
CA GLY A 29 -13.87 -17.36 1.94
C GLY A 29 -13.27 -16.10 2.58
N VAL A 30 -12.95 -16.17 3.88
CA VAL A 30 -12.32 -15.06 4.61
C VAL A 30 -10.90 -14.82 4.12
N LEU A 31 -10.14 -15.88 3.84
CA LEU A 31 -8.81 -15.78 3.23
C LEU A 31 -8.87 -15.11 1.86
N SER A 32 -9.79 -15.56 0.98
CA SER A 32 -9.95 -14.99 -0.36
C SER A 32 -10.24 -13.49 -0.29
N TYR A 33 -11.15 -13.08 0.59
CA TYR A 33 -11.43 -11.67 0.85
C TYR A 33 -10.18 -10.89 1.26
N TRP A 34 -9.38 -11.39 2.20
CA TRP A 34 -8.17 -10.68 2.65
C TRP A 34 -7.05 -10.67 1.61
N PHE A 35 -6.95 -11.69 0.75
CA PHE A 35 -6.02 -11.68 -0.38
C PHE A 35 -6.38 -10.60 -1.40
N GLU A 36 -7.65 -10.51 -1.81
CA GLU A 36 -8.13 -9.44 -2.72
C GLU A 36 -7.82 -8.05 -2.14
N ARG A 37 -8.09 -7.84 -0.85
CA ARG A 37 -7.80 -6.57 -0.17
C ARG A 37 -6.31 -6.27 -0.06
N LEU A 38 -5.48 -7.29 0.09
CA LEU A 38 -4.03 -7.15 0.11
C LEU A 38 -3.50 -6.73 -1.26
N ASP A 39 -3.99 -7.35 -2.33
CA ASP A 39 -3.58 -7.05 -3.70
C ASP A 39 -3.99 -5.62 -4.10
N ASP A 40 -5.22 -5.21 -3.76
CA ASP A 40 -5.67 -3.83 -3.93
C ASP A 40 -4.79 -2.83 -3.18
N ALA A 41 -4.43 -3.14 -1.92
CA ALA A 41 -3.61 -2.26 -1.10
C ALA A 41 -2.18 -2.14 -1.66
N LYS A 42 -1.59 -3.24 -2.12
CA LYS A 42 -0.29 -3.27 -2.79
C LYS A 42 -0.29 -2.49 -4.09
N LEU A 43 -1.30 -2.70 -4.95
CA LEU A 43 -1.43 -1.99 -6.22
C LEU A 43 -1.55 -0.48 -6.01
N ASN A 44 -2.36 -0.06 -5.04
CA ASN A 44 -2.48 1.35 -4.67
C ASN A 44 -1.15 1.90 -4.12
N LEU A 45 -0.47 1.18 -3.24
CA LEU A 45 0.82 1.60 -2.73
C LEU A 45 1.86 1.72 -3.84
N LEU A 46 1.84 0.83 -4.83
CA LEU A 46 2.76 0.86 -5.97
C LEU A 46 2.46 2.06 -6.89
N LYS A 47 1.18 2.35 -7.15
CA LYS A 47 0.74 3.52 -7.93
C LYS A 47 1.13 4.82 -7.23
N TYR A 48 0.77 4.99 -5.96
CA TYR A 48 1.01 6.22 -5.22
C TYR A 48 2.45 6.36 -4.73
N GLY A 49 3.14 5.25 -4.47
CA GLY A 49 4.56 5.23 -4.11
C GLY A 49 5.46 5.61 -5.28
N LYS A 50 5.19 5.11 -6.48
CA LYS A 50 5.89 5.57 -7.70
C LYS A 50 5.62 7.04 -7.99
N LEU A 51 4.37 7.50 -7.84
CA LEU A 51 4.02 8.92 -7.99
C LEU A 51 4.69 9.83 -6.95
N ALA A 52 5.01 9.30 -5.76
CA ALA A 52 5.75 10.05 -4.74
C ALA A 52 7.23 10.20 -5.13
N LEU A 53 7.88 9.11 -5.55
CA LEU A 53 9.26 9.15 -6.04
C LEU A 53 9.44 10.10 -7.23
N VAL A 54 8.55 10.03 -8.23
CA VAL A 54 8.59 10.93 -9.40
C VAL A 54 8.34 12.39 -9.00
N ALA A 55 7.45 12.65 -8.04
CA ALA A 55 7.22 14.02 -7.57
C ALA A 55 8.41 14.60 -6.79
N ASP A 56 9.09 13.77 -6.00
CA ASP A 56 10.28 14.17 -5.25
C ASP A 56 11.46 14.42 -6.20
N GLU A 57 11.63 13.59 -7.24
CA GLU A 57 12.61 13.81 -8.30
C GLU A 57 12.38 15.12 -9.07
N VAL A 58 11.13 15.43 -9.44
CA VAL A 58 10.79 16.67 -10.15
C VAL A 58 10.99 17.91 -9.28
N GLN A 59 10.67 17.86 -7.97
CA GLN A 59 10.93 18.99 -7.05
C GLN A 59 12.44 19.21 -6.82
N GLY A 60 13.23 18.14 -6.76
CA GLY A 60 14.69 18.23 -6.65
C GLY A 60 15.36 18.91 -7.84
N VAL A 61 14.78 18.78 -9.04
CA VAL A 61 15.29 19.43 -10.26
C VAL A 61 14.95 20.92 -10.31
N THR A 62 13.84 21.36 -9.68
CA THR A 62 13.42 22.78 -9.68
C THR A 62 14.04 23.64 -8.57
N SER A 63 14.70 23.05 -7.56
CA SER A 63 15.32 23.80 -6.45
C SER A 63 16.79 24.21 -6.69
N ASN A 64 17.33 23.94 -7.89
CA ASN A 64 18.67 24.39 -8.31
C ASN A 64 18.60 25.48 -9.40
N GLY A 65 17.63 26.41 -9.30
CA GLY A 65 17.48 27.56 -10.19
C GLY A 65 17.56 28.87 -9.43
#